data_AF-A0AAP5MSB4-F1
#
_entry.id   AF-A0AAP5MSB4-F1
#
_cell.length_a   1.000
_cell.length_b   1.000
_cell.length_c   1.000
_cell.angle_alpha   90.00
_cell.angle_beta   90.00
_cell.angle_gamma   90.00
#
_symmetry.space_group_name_H-M   'P 1'
#
loop_
_entity.id
_entity.type
_entity.pdbx_description
1 polymer ?
#
loop_
_entity_poly.entity_id
_entity_poly.type
_entity_poly.pdbx_seq_one_letter_code
_entity_poly.pdbx_strand_id
1 'polypeptide(L)'
;IINTNQLSGDKGPYVLTQKLAQKGISKSTIEENLKEFDFSEVAQRVANKLLKKYEGKFPSRALQDKIIQNLTNKGFSYSDAKIAFDDLDSQVDQETTQELIFKELDKQYTKYARKYEGYELKQRLTQVLARKGYDFSDIASALREYL
;
A
#
# COMPACT_ATOMS: atom_id res chain seq x y z
N ILE A 1 5.73 -16.43 -20.45
CA ILE A 1 5.94 -15.82 -19.11
C ILE A 1 5.59 -14.34 -19.14
N ILE A 2 6.20 -13.56 -20.04
CA ILE A 2 5.93 -12.12 -20.15
C ILE A 2 4.48 -11.85 -20.58
N ASN A 3 4.00 -12.48 -21.68
CA ASN A 3 2.60 -12.36 -22.12
C ASN A 3 1.57 -12.72 -21.02
N THR A 4 1.81 -13.80 -20.29
CA THR A 4 0.95 -14.19 -19.16
C THR A 4 0.96 -13.13 -18.05
N ASN A 5 2.10 -12.49 -17.80
CA ASN A 5 2.21 -11.43 -16.83
C ASN A 5 1.44 -10.17 -17.26
N GLN A 6 1.45 -9.85 -18.56
CA GLN A 6 0.66 -8.76 -19.10
C GLN A 6 -0.84 -8.96 -18.85
N LEU A 7 -1.34 -10.15 -19.21
CA LEU A 7 -2.77 -10.47 -19.13
C LEU A 7 -3.29 -10.57 -17.69
N SER A 8 -2.54 -11.24 -16.80
CA SER A 8 -3.06 -11.57 -15.46
C SER A 8 -2.00 -11.56 -14.35
N GLY A 9 -0.79 -11.10 -14.66
CA GLY A 9 0.29 -11.03 -13.68
C GLY A 9 0.32 -9.74 -12.89
N ASP A 10 1.33 -9.68 -12.04
CA ASP A 10 1.53 -8.68 -11.02
C ASP A 10 3.01 -8.31 -10.82
N LYS A 11 3.90 -8.72 -11.73
CA LYS A 11 5.35 -8.52 -11.61
C LYS A 11 5.80 -7.41 -12.54
N GLY A 12 6.67 -6.55 -12.03
CA GLY A 12 7.36 -5.56 -12.83
C GLY A 12 8.60 -6.12 -13.51
N PRO A 13 9.26 -5.29 -14.34
CA PRO A 13 10.41 -5.70 -15.16
C PRO A 13 11.51 -6.38 -14.35
N TYR A 14 11.87 -5.84 -13.18
CA TYR A 14 12.99 -6.34 -12.40
C TYR A 14 12.79 -7.78 -11.93
N VAL A 15 11.62 -8.10 -11.39
CA VAL A 15 11.29 -9.45 -10.91
C VAL A 15 11.18 -10.44 -12.08
N LEU A 16 10.68 -10.00 -13.24
CA LEU A 16 10.68 -10.82 -14.45
C LEU A 16 12.09 -11.11 -14.94
N THR A 17 12.98 -10.11 -14.95
CA THR A 17 14.39 -10.29 -15.30
C THR A 17 15.06 -11.31 -14.40
N GLN A 18 14.90 -11.19 -13.08
CA GLN A 18 15.44 -12.17 -12.14
C GLN A 18 14.91 -13.58 -12.42
N LYS A 19 13.59 -13.73 -12.62
CA LYS A 19 12.96 -15.02 -12.86
C LYS A 19 13.40 -15.67 -14.18
N LEU A 20 13.58 -14.89 -15.23
CA LEU A 20 14.03 -15.38 -16.54
C LEU A 20 15.53 -15.71 -16.52
N ALA A 21 16.35 -14.92 -15.83
CA ALA A 21 17.77 -15.19 -15.64
C ALA A 21 18.00 -16.50 -14.85
N GLN A 22 17.19 -16.76 -13.81
CA GLN A 22 17.22 -18.04 -13.07
C GLN A 22 16.88 -19.25 -13.95
N LYS A 23 16.20 -19.05 -15.08
CA LYS A 23 15.92 -20.10 -16.07
C LYS A 23 17.04 -20.27 -17.10
N GLY A 24 18.15 -19.56 -16.95
CA GLY A 24 19.31 -19.64 -17.84
C GLY A 24 19.20 -18.80 -19.11
N ILE A 25 18.22 -17.89 -19.21
CA ILE A 25 18.09 -16.98 -20.36
C ILE A 25 19.10 -15.84 -20.20
N SER A 26 19.80 -15.50 -21.29
CA SER A 26 20.78 -14.41 -21.30
C SER A 26 20.12 -13.06 -20.99
N LYS A 27 20.83 -12.18 -20.27
CA LYS A 27 20.33 -10.85 -19.91
C LYS A 27 20.00 -10.00 -21.14
N SER A 28 20.82 -10.06 -22.19
CA SER A 28 20.58 -9.31 -23.44
C SER A 28 19.24 -9.67 -24.07
N THR A 29 18.95 -10.96 -24.22
CA THR A 29 17.67 -11.43 -24.78
C THR A 29 16.49 -11.04 -23.89
N ILE A 30 16.64 -11.07 -22.56
CA ILE A 30 15.60 -10.62 -21.63
C ILE A 30 15.32 -9.12 -21.82
N GLU A 31 16.35 -8.29 -21.83
CA GLU A 31 16.22 -6.83 -21.94
C GLU A 31 15.61 -6.42 -23.28
N GLU A 32 16.00 -7.06 -24.38
CA GLU A 32 15.39 -6.85 -25.70
C GLU A 32 13.89 -7.16 -25.68
N ASN A 33 13.52 -8.33 -25.14
CA ASN A 33 12.11 -8.72 -25.08
C ASN A 33 11.31 -7.81 -24.14
N LEU A 34 11.83 -7.46 -22.96
CA LEU A 34 11.09 -6.64 -21.99
C LEU A 34 10.86 -5.20 -22.48
N LYS A 35 11.72 -4.65 -23.35
CA LYS A 35 11.53 -3.31 -23.95
C LYS A 35 10.29 -3.21 -24.83
N GLU A 36 9.83 -4.32 -25.39
CA GLU A 36 8.63 -4.35 -26.24
C GLU A 36 7.33 -4.35 -25.44
N PHE A 37 7.39 -4.52 -24.12
CA PHE A 37 6.20 -4.58 -23.27
C PHE A 37 6.02 -3.31 -22.45
N ASP A 38 4.81 -2.79 -22.49
CA ASP A 38 4.38 -1.74 -21.57
C ASP A 38 3.87 -2.34 -20.25
N PHE A 39 4.59 -2.04 -19.17
CA PHE A 39 4.27 -2.49 -17.82
C PHE A 39 3.30 -1.55 -17.09
N SER A 40 2.94 -0.41 -17.68
CA SER A 40 2.03 0.58 -17.10
C SER A 40 0.69 -0.05 -16.71
N GLU A 41 0.07 -0.82 -17.60
CA GLU A 41 -1.21 -1.49 -17.35
C GLU A 41 -1.14 -2.49 -16.19
N VAL A 42 -0.02 -3.22 -16.09
CA VAL A 42 0.20 -4.18 -15.01
C VAL A 42 0.40 -3.45 -13.69
N ALA A 43 1.20 -2.37 -13.68
CA ALA A 43 1.39 -1.52 -12.52
C ALA A 43 0.04 -0.95 -12.05
N GLN A 44 -0.75 -0.40 -12.97
CA GLN A 44 -2.05 0.21 -12.70
C GLN A 44 -3.04 -0.81 -12.13
N ARG A 45 -3.12 -2.02 -12.70
CA ARG A 45 -3.99 -3.08 -12.17
C ARG A 45 -3.59 -3.50 -10.76
N VAL A 46 -2.29 -3.62 -10.49
CA VAL A 46 -1.78 -3.94 -9.16
C VAL A 46 -2.08 -2.81 -8.17
N ALA A 47 -1.85 -1.56 -8.58
CA ALA A 47 -2.08 -0.38 -7.77
C ALA A 47 -3.57 -0.25 -7.38
N ASN A 48 -4.49 -0.40 -8.33
CA ASN A 48 -5.94 -0.47 -8.09
C ASN A 48 -6.33 -1.55 -7.07
N LYS A 49 -5.73 -2.75 -7.18
CA LYS A 49 -5.99 -3.84 -6.23
C LYS A 49 -5.49 -3.51 -4.82
N LEU A 50 -4.38 -2.79 -4.72
CA LEU A 50 -3.80 -2.36 -3.45
C LEU A 50 -4.60 -1.21 -2.84
N LEU A 51 -5.10 -0.27 -3.64
CA LEU A 51 -5.99 0.80 -3.20
C LEU A 51 -7.23 0.20 -2.51
N LYS A 52 -8.00 -0.64 -3.21
CA LYS A 52 -9.17 -1.32 -2.64
C LYS A 52 -8.89 -2.12 -1.35
N LYS A 53 -7.64 -2.54 -1.15
CA LYS A 53 -7.22 -3.27 0.04
C LYS A 53 -6.93 -2.35 1.24
N TYR A 54 -6.38 -1.17 0.99
CA TYR A 54 -5.82 -0.27 2.00
C TYR A 54 -6.58 1.03 2.19
N GLU A 55 -7.42 1.41 1.24
CA GLU A 55 -8.40 2.48 1.38
C GLU A 55 -9.26 2.28 2.63
N GLY A 56 -9.62 3.39 3.27
CA GLY A 56 -10.35 3.38 4.53
C GLY A 56 -9.54 2.91 5.75
N LYS A 57 -8.24 2.59 5.62
CA LYS A 57 -7.42 2.02 6.73
C LYS A 57 -6.14 2.78 7.04
N PHE A 58 -5.73 3.67 6.15
CA PHE A 58 -4.48 4.43 6.23
C PHE A 58 -4.76 5.87 5.81
N PRO A 59 -4.09 6.86 6.41
CA PRO A 59 -4.12 8.23 5.91
C PRO A 59 -3.45 8.31 4.54
N SER A 60 -3.77 9.33 3.75
CA SER A 60 -3.38 9.44 2.33
C SER A 60 -1.87 9.25 2.09
N ARG A 61 -1.02 9.86 2.93
CA ARG A 61 0.44 9.71 2.82
C ARG A 61 0.90 8.27 3.08
N ALA A 62 0.40 7.65 4.15
CA ALA A 62 0.75 6.27 4.47
C ALA A 62 0.18 5.28 3.43
N LEU A 63 -0.99 5.58 2.85
CA LEU A 63 -1.58 4.82 1.76
C LEU A 63 -0.69 4.86 0.50
N GLN A 64 -0.25 6.06 0.10
CA GLN A 64 0.70 6.26 -0.99
C GLN A 64 1.97 5.46 -0.79
N ASP A 65 2.63 5.64 0.37
CA ASP A 65 3.86 4.92 0.71
C ASP A 65 3.66 3.40 0.65
N LYS A 66 2.50 2.90 1.11
CA LYS A 66 2.17 1.47 1.08
C LYS A 66 2.04 0.94 -0.33
N ILE A 67 1.35 1.67 -1.21
CA ILE A 67 1.13 1.26 -2.60
C ILE A 67 2.45 1.26 -3.36
N ILE A 68 3.21 2.35 -3.27
CA ILE A 68 4.53 2.48 -3.91
C ILE A 68 5.45 1.36 -3.43
N GLN A 69 5.55 1.12 -2.12
CA GLN A 69 6.39 0.05 -1.57
C GLN A 69 5.97 -1.35 -2.07
N ASN A 70 4.67 -1.60 -2.23
CA ASN A 70 4.20 -2.89 -2.73
C ASN A 70 4.51 -3.08 -4.23
N LEU A 71 4.42 -2.02 -5.03
CA LEU A 71 4.80 -2.05 -6.45
C LEU A 71 6.31 -2.24 -6.61
N THR A 72 7.13 -1.51 -5.86
CA THR A 72 8.60 -1.68 -5.92
C THR A 72 9.03 -3.09 -5.51
N ASN A 73 8.42 -3.65 -4.46
CA ASN A 73 8.64 -5.05 -4.07
C ASN A 73 8.20 -6.07 -5.15
N LYS A 74 7.28 -5.68 -6.03
CA LYS A 74 6.87 -6.48 -7.20
C LYS A 74 7.80 -6.29 -8.41
N GLY A 75 8.81 -5.44 -8.30
CA GLY A 75 9.83 -5.22 -9.33
C GLY A 75 9.51 -4.09 -10.30
N PHE A 76 8.54 -3.23 -9.99
CA PHE A 76 8.32 -1.98 -10.71
C PHE A 76 9.35 -0.94 -10.26
N SER A 77 9.70 0.00 -11.14
CA SER A 77 10.53 1.13 -10.75
C SER A 77 9.75 2.07 -9.81
N TYR A 78 10.47 2.91 -9.05
CA TYR A 78 9.81 3.91 -8.22
C TYR A 78 8.99 4.90 -9.07
N SER A 79 9.50 5.31 -10.23
CA SER A 79 8.80 6.21 -11.15
C SER A 79 7.48 5.62 -11.64
N ASP A 80 7.51 4.36 -12.11
CA ASP A 80 6.28 3.69 -12.58
C ASP A 80 5.29 3.48 -11.44
N ALA A 81 5.79 3.14 -10.25
CA ALA A 81 4.96 2.97 -9.07
C ALA A 81 4.29 4.28 -8.63
N LYS A 82 4.99 5.41 -8.75
CA LYS A 82 4.45 6.73 -8.44
C LYS A 82 3.39 7.14 -9.46
N ILE A 83 3.66 6.99 -10.75
CA ILE A 83 2.71 7.28 -11.83
C ILE A 83 1.43 6.45 -11.63
N ALA A 84 1.58 5.14 -11.40
CA ALA A 84 0.45 4.25 -11.18
C ALA A 84 -0.34 4.56 -9.90
N PHE A 85 0.25 5.27 -8.91
CA PHE A 85 -0.50 5.76 -7.76
C PHE A 85 -1.19 7.10 -8.06
N ASP A 86 -0.48 8.04 -8.70
CA ASP A 86 -1.03 9.35 -9.04
C ASP A 86 -2.27 9.21 -9.96
N ASP A 87 -2.28 8.22 -10.86
CA ASP A 87 -3.44 7.89 -11.70
C ASP A 87 -4.66 7.36 -10.91
N LEU A 88 -4.46 6.91 -9.66
CA LEU A 88 -5.53 6.48 -8.76
C LEU A 88 -6.05 7.60 -7.87
N ASP A 89 -5.35 8.74 -7.76
CA ASP A 89 -5.65 9.76 -6.74
C ASP A 89 -7.11 10.25 -6.83
N SER A 90 -7.65 10.30 -8.05
CA SER A 90 -9.07 10.61 -8.32
C SER A 90 -10.08 9.59 -7.77
N GLN A 91 -9.65 8.39 -7.39
CA GLN A 91 -10.49 7.30 -6.88
C GLN A 91 -10.42 7.17 -5.35
N VAL A 92 -9.52 7.88 -4.67
CA VAL A 92 -9.38 7.77 -3.21
C VAL A 92 -10.58 8.41 -2.55
N ASP A 93 -11.31 7.62 -1.75
CA ASP A 93 -12.43 8.11 -0.95
C ASP A 93 -12.01 9.30 -0.08
N GLN A 94 -12.83 10.35 -0.09
CA GLN A 94 -12.60 11.59 0.67
C GLN A 94 -13.00 11.45 2.15
N GLU A 95 -12.60 10.35 2.80
CA GLU A 95 -12.77 10.25 4.25
C GLU A 95 -11.77 11.16 4.94
N THR A 96 -12.25 11.88 5.95
CA THR A 96 -11.35 12.69 6.78
C THR A 96 -10.42 11.79 7.57
N THR A 97 -9.21 12.27 7.84
CA THR A 97 -8.26 11.57 8.73
C THR A 97 -8.90 11.18 10.06
N GLN A 98 -9.78 12.03 10.59
CA GLN A 98 -10.51 11.78 11.84
C GLN A 98 -11.48 10.60 11.73
N GLU A 99 -12.29 10.53 10.67
CA GLU A 99 -13.19 9.39 10.43
C GLU A 99 -12.42 8.07 10.31
N LEU A 100 -11.29 8.09 9.59
CA LEU A 100 -10.41 6.93 9.47
C LEU A 100 -9.85 6.49 10.83
N ILE A 101 -9.46 7.44 11.68
CA ILE A 101 -8.97 7.15 13.03
C ILE A 101 -10.10 6.54 13.88
N PHE A 102 -11.30 7.11 13.86
CA PHE A 102 -12.44 6.61 14.64
C PHE A 102 -12.84 5.19 14.24
N LYS A 103 -12.92 4.89 12.94
CA LYS A 103 -13.17 3.51 12.48
C LYS A 103 -12.12 2.52 12.97
N GLU A 104 -10.84 2.93 12.98
CA GLU A 104 -9.78 2.07 13.50
C GLU A 104 -9.86 1.96 15.04
N LEU A 105 -10.21 3.02 15.74
CA LEU A 105 -10.42 3.00 17.19
C LEU A 105 -11.56 2.06 17.57
N ASP A 106 -12.72 2.10 16.93
CA ASP A 106 -13.84 1.19 17.16
C ASP A 106 -13.38 -0.28 17.12
N LYS A 107 -12.62 -0.60 16.07
CA LYS A 107 -12.08 -1.94 15.85
C LYS A 107 -11.08 -2.37 16.92
N GLN A 108 -10.17 -1.48 17.30
CA GLN A 108 -9.07 -1.84 18.22
C GLN A 108 -9.50 -1.75 19.69
N TYR A 109 -10.40 -0.83 20.03
CA TYR A 109 -10.91 -0.63 21.38
C TYR A 109 -11.55 -1.91 21.91
N THR A 110 -12.46 -2.55 21.16
CA THR A 110 -13.11 -3.81 21.59
C THR A 110 -12.10 -4.92 21.92
N LYS A 111 -10.93 -4.92 21.27
CA LYS A 111 -9.87 -5.91 21.50
C LYS A 111 -9.00 -5.55 22.70
N TYR A 112 -8.59 -4.30 22.82
CA TYR A 112 -7.65 -3.87 23.86
C TYR A 112 -8.32 -3.57 25.20
N ALA A 113 -9.55 -3.05 25.21
CA ALA A 113 -10.30 -2.77 26.43
C ALA A 113 -10.61 -4.02 27.26
N ARG A 114 -10.52 -5.22 26.67
CA ARG A 114 -10.63 -6.50 27.40
C ARG A 114 -9.42 -6.84 28.26
N LYS A 115 -8.28 -6.19 28.02
CA LYS A 115 -6.98 -6.52 28.63
C LYS A 115 -6.34 -5.35 29.36
N TYR A 116 -6.70 -4.14 28.99
CA TYR A 116 -6.04 -2.91 29.41
C TYR A 116 -7.09 -1.85 29.70
N GLU A 117 -6.79 -0.97 30.65
CA GLU A 117 -7.66 0.12 31.07
C GLU A 117 -6.85 1.41 31.26
N GLY A 118 -7.56 2.54 31.37
CA GLY A 118 -6.98 3.85 31.65
C GLY A 118 -5.81 4.21 30.72
N TYR A 119 -4.67 4.56 31.32
CA TYR A 119 -3.48 5.00 30.59
C TYR A 119 -2.91 3.92 29.67
N GLU A 120 -2.88 2.66 30.09
CA GLU A 120 -2.31 1.59 29.27
C GLU A 120 -3.15 1.36 28.01
N LEU A 121 -4.48 1.34 28.12
CA LEU A 121 -5.38 1.23 26.97
C LEU A 121 -5.13 2.36 25.97
N LYS A 122 -5.09 3.61 26.44
CA LYS A 122 -4.81 4.78 25.61
C LYS A 122 -3.46 4.64 24.88
N GLN A 123 -2.42 4.21 25.60
CA GLN A 123 -1.10 3.97 25.00
C GLN A 123 -1.13 2.90 23.89
N ARG A 124 -1.84 1.79 24.11
CA ARG A 124 -1.97 0.73 23.07
C ARG A 124 -2.66 1.25 21.82
N LEU A 125 -3.73 2.02 21.98
CA LEU A 125 -4.46 2.63 20.86
C LEU A 125 -3.58 3.64 20.10
N THR A 126 -2.88 4.53 20.82
CA THR A 126 -1.90 5.45 20.22
C THR A 126 -0.86 4.71 19.39
N GLN A 127 -0.26 3.65 19.95
CA GLN A 127 0.77 2.88 19.24
C GLN A 127 0.25 2.20 17.98
N VAL A 128 -0.99 1.71 17.97
CA VAL A 128 -1.58 1.08 16.78
C VAL A 128 -1.79 2.11 15.67
N LEU A 129 -2.35 3.27 16.01
CA LEU A 129 -2.56 4.35 15.05
C LEU A 129 -1.22 4.91 14.54
N ALA A 130 -0.23 5.12 15.41
CA ALA A 130 1.10 5.58 14.99
C ALA A 130 1.78 4.60 14.02
N ARG A 131 1.66 3.28 14.26
CA ARG A 131 2.15 2.26 13.31
C ARG A 131 1.42 2.24 11.96
N LYS A 132 0.21 2.80 11.91
CA LYS A 132 -0.54 3.02 10.67
C LYS A 132 -0.16 4.33 9.96
N GLY A 133 0.66 5.16 10.58
CA GLY A 133 1.16 6.40 9.98
C GLY A 133 0.24 7.61 10.18
N TYR A 134 -0.70 7.56 11.13
CA TYR A 134 -1.45 8.74 11.53
C TYR A 134 -0.56 9.70 12.33
N ASP A 135 -0.75 11.01 12.14
CA ASP A 135 -0.02 12.04 12.86
C ASP A 135 -0.39 12.05 14.35
N PHE A 136 0.62 12.29 15.20
CA PHE A 136 0.42 12.26 16.65
C PHE A 136 -0.58 13.31 17.15
N SER A 137 -0.66 14.47 16.48
CA SER A 137 -1.66 15.51 16.78
C SER A 137 -3.08 14.99 16.57
N ASP A 138 -3.33 14.34 15.44
CA ASP A 138 -4.64 13.83 15.06
C ASP A 138 -5.04 12.67 15.96
N ILE A 139 -4.09 11.76 16.24
CA ILE A 139 -4.27 10.67 17.21
C ILE A 139 -4.64 11.24 18.58
N ALA A 140 -3.90 12.23 19.06
CA ALA A 140 -4.13 12.82 20.38
C ALA A 140 -5.49 13.53 20.45
N SER A 141 -5.90 14.22 19.39
CA SER A 141 -7.21 14.87 19.31
C SER A 141 -8.33 13.83 19.31
N ALA A 142 -8.27 12.84 18.41
CA ALA A 142 -9.27 11.79 18.30
C ALA A 142 -9.42 10.97 19.58
N LEU A 143 -8.32 10.61 20.25
CA LEU A 143 -8.37 9.87 21.52
C LEU A 143 -8.96 10.67 22.69
N ARG A 144 -8.94 12.02 22.64
CA ARG A 144 -9.60 12.85 23.66
C ARG A 144 -11.11 12.93 23.46
N GLU A 145 -11.56 12.81 22.22
CA GLU A 145 -12.98 12.84 21.87
C GLU A 145 -13.63 11.45 22.02
N TYR A 146 -12.85 10.40 21.75
CA TYR A 146 -13.34 9.01 21.75
C TYR A 146 -13.42 8.35 23.14
N LEU A 147 -12.51 8.70 24.06
CA LEU A 147 -12.40 8.12 25.42
C LEU A 147 -13.00 9.04 26.48
#